data_AF-A0A2H3CAL4-F1
#
_entry.id   AF-A0A2H3CAL4-F1
#
_cell.length_a   1.000
_cell.length_b   1.000
_cell.length_c   1.000
_cell.angle_alpha   90.00
_cell.angle_beta   90.00
_cell.angle_gamma   90.00
#
_symmetry.space_group_name_H-M   'P 1'
#
loop_
_entity.id
_entity.type
_entity.pdbx_description
1 polymer ?
#
loop_
_entity_poly.entity_id
_entity_poly.type
_entity_poly.pdbx_seq_one_letter_code
_entity_poly.pdbx_strand_id
1 'polypeptide(L)'
;MELLRSGESSLTVDLPLLDDSSQRLERRLSALDSKLSELEAVADRLRAEQRQIQSELDAQRSLIAPVRRIPAEILLHIFELVSKDETCTLNSTNAPWVFGHVCCFWRTVATTSPVLWSTIRTHLDLQVHPCKIPLALQRHLDLSSECPLHLDI
;
A
#
# COMPACT_ATOMS: atom_id res chain seq x y z
N MET A 1 27.93 22.80 -31.77
CA MET A 1 28.78 21.93 -32.61
C MET A 1 28.89 22.54 -34.02
N GLU A 2 29.55 23.68 -34.20
CA GLU A 2 29.70 24.29 -35.55
C GLU A 2 31.15 24.63 -35.94
N LEU A 3 32.11 24.57 -35.01
CA LEU A 3 33.52 24.91 -35.30
C LEU A 3 34.31 23.80 -36.02
N LEU A 4 33.74 22.59 -36.18
CA LEU A 4 34.43 21.46 -36.83
C LEU A 4 34.16 21.35 -38.34
N ARG A 5 33.34 22.23 -38.93
CA ARG A 5 33.00 22.19 -40.36
C ARG A 5 33.77 23.18 -41.25
N SER A 6 34.49 24.16 -40.70
CA SER A 6 35.05 25.27 -41.50
C SER A 6 36.48 25.06 -42.01
N GLY A 7 37.21 24.01 -41.61
CA GLY A 7 38.58 23.79 -42.09
C GLY A 7 39.56 24.93 -41.75
N GLU A 8 39.23 25.79 -40.79
CA GLU A 8 40.16 26.79 -40.26
C GLU A 8 41.13 26.12 -39.28
N SER A 9 42.43 26.28 -39.55
CA SER A 9 43.51 25.74 -38.73
C SER A 9 43.53 26.42 -37.35
N SER A 10 43.79 25.62 -36.31
CA SER A 10 43.83 25.96 -34.87
C SER A 10 44.77 27.12 -34.46
N LEU A 11 45.40 27.82 -35.40
CA LEU A 11 46.44 28.82 -35.17
C LEU A 11 45.93 30.26 -35.08
N THR A 12 44.63 30.51 -35.28
CA THR A 12 44.04 31.86 -35.26
C THR A 12 43.07 32.12 -34.11
N VAL A 13 42.80 31.11 -33.28
CA VAL A 13 41.91 31.26 -32.12
C VAL A 13 42.75 31.46 -30.86
N ASP A 14 42.60 32.60 -30.20
CA ASP A 14 43.27 32.91 -28.93
C ASP A 14 42.87 31.89 -27.85
N LEU A 15 43.67 30.83 -27.72
CA LEU A 15 43.53 29.76 -26.72
C LEU A 15 43.31 30.26 -25.28
N PRO A 16 43.97 31.35 -24.80
CA PRO A 16 43.73 31.88 -23.46
C PRO A 16 42.33 32.48 -23.27
N LEU A 17 41.74 33.06 -24.32
CA LEU A 17 40.40 33.64 -24.28
C LEU A 17 39.33 32.54 -24.23
N LEU A 18 39.56 31.43 -24.93
CA LEU A 18 38.69 30.27 -24.87
C LEU A 18 38.74 29.57 -23.51
N ASP A 19 39.92 29.47 -22.90
CA ASP A 19 40.10 28.88 -21.57
C ASP A 19 39.34 29.69 -20.49
N ASP A 20 39.45 31.02 -20.50
CA ASP A 20 38.68 31.89 -19.60
C ASP A 20 37.16 31.76 -19.82
N SER A 21 36.74 31.62 -21.09
CA SER A 21 35.33 31.41 -21.44
C SER A 21 34.80 30.06 -20.95
N SER A 22 35.60 28.99 -21.04
CA SER A 22 35.27 27.65 -20.54
C SER A 22 35.18 27.65 -19.02
N GLN A 23 36.19 28.22 -18.34
CA GLN A 23 36.23 28.30 -16.89
C GLN A 23 35.05 29.11 -16.33
N ARG A 24 34.62 30.16 -17.03
CA ARG A 24 33.44 30.94 -16.66
C ARG A 24 32.14 30.14 -16.82
N LEU A 25 32.01 29.32 -17.86
CA LEU A 25 30.84 28.44 -18.05
C LEU A 25 30.79 27.35 -16.98
N GLU A 26 31.93 26.72 -16.65
CA GLU A 26 32.02 25.72 -15.58
C GLU A 26 31.60 26.29 -14.22
N ARG A 27 32.06 27.50 -13.86
CA ARG A 27 31.62 28.19 -12.64
C ARG A 27 30.11 28.42 -12.62
N ARG A 28 29.52 28.82 -13.75
CA ARG A 28 28.07 29.04 -13.86
C ARG A 28 27.28 27.73 -13.74
N LEU A 29 27.79 26.66 -14.35
CA LEU A 29 27.18 25.33 -14.28
C LEU A 29 27.21 24.83 -12.83
N SER A 30 28.36 24.91 -12.16
CA SER A 30 28.49 24.55 -10.74
C SER A 30 27.57 25.37 -9.82
N ALA A 31 27.40 26.67 -10.09
CA ALA A 31 26.45 27.50 -9.35
C ALA A 31 24.99 27.09 -9.57
N LEU A 32 24.62 26.71 -10.80
CA LEU A 32 23.29 26.20 -11.11
C LEU A 32 23.02 24.84 -10.46
N ASP A 33 23.98 23.92 -10.49
CA ASP A 33 23.87 22.61 -9.84
C ASP A 33 23.69 22.76 -8.33
N SER A 34 24.45 23.68 -7.71
CA SER A 34 24.30 23.99 -6.29
C SER A 34 22.90 24.51 -5.99
N LYS A 35 22.36 25.40 -6.84
CA LYS A 35 21.00 25.94 -6.66
C LYS A 35 19.93 24.88 -6.88
N LEU A 36 20.12 23.98 -7.84
CA LEU A 36 19.22 22.87 -8.12
C LEU A 36 19.16 21.93 -6.92
N SER A 37 20.32 21.58 -6.36
CA SER A 37 20.42 20.76 -5.15
C SER A 37 19.74 21.40 -3.94
N GLU A 38 19.91 22.71 -3.72
CA GLU A 38 19.18 23.43 -2.67
C GLU A 38 17.66 23.36 -2.85
N LEU A 39 17.17 23.57 -4.07
CA LEU A 39 15.73 23.56 -4.36
C LEU A 39 15.14 22.16 -4.22
N GLU A 40 15.88 21.11 -4.62
CA GLU A 40 15.48 19.72 -4.41
C GLU A 40 15.38 19.39 -2.92
N ALA A 41 16.36 19.83 -2.11
CA ALA A 41 16.30 19.64 -0.66
C ALA A 41 15.08 20.33 -0.02
N VAL A 42 14.72 21.53 -0.49
CA VAL A 42 13.51 22.22 -0.04
C VAL A 42 12.24 21.47 -0.48
N ALA A 43 12.20 21.00 -1.73
CA ALA A 43 11.07 20.24 -2.25
C ALA A 43 10.86 18.94 -1.46
N ASP A 44 11.93 18.22 -1.13
CA ASP A 44 11.86 16.98 -0.36
C ASP A 44 11.40 17.21 1.07
N ARG A 45 11.84 18.30 1.71
CA ARG A 45 11.32 18.72 3.03
C ARG A 45 9.82 18.99 2.98
N LEU A 46 9.35 19.77 2.01
CA LEU A 46 7.93 20.09 1.85
C LEU A 46 7.09 18.84 1.55
N ARG A 47 7.60 17.91 0.73
CA ARG A 47 6.94 16.61 0.50
C ARG A 47 6.86 15.77 1.76
N ALA A 48 7.89 15.79 2.61
CA ALA A 48 7.87 15.08 3.89
C ALA A 48 6.80 15.67 4.82
N GLU A 49 6.75 16.99 4.93
CA GLU A 49 5.73 17.71 5.71
C GLU A 49 4.31 17.44 5.18
N GLN A 50 4.12 17.47 3.86
CA GLN A 50 2.84 17.11 3.23
C GLN A 50 2.41 15.68 3.59
N ARG A 51 3.33 14.70 3.53
CA ARG A 51 3.03 13.31 3.90
C ARG A 51 2.65 13.19 5.37
N GLN A 52 3.32 13.93 6.25
CA GLN A 52 3.01 13.94 7.67
C GLN A 52 1.60 14.49 7.92
N ILE A 53 1.29 15.67 7.39
CA ILE A 53 -0.04 16.30 7.54
C ILE A 53 -1.14 15.40 6.95
N GLN A 54 -0.89 14.78 5.79
CA GLN A 54 -1.85 13.85 5.19
C GLN A 54 -2.11 12.64 6.11
N SER A 55 -1.06 12.09 6.72
CA SER A 55 -1.19 11.00 7.68
C SER A 55 -1.99 11.40 8.92
N GLU A 56 -1.78 12.60 9.45
CA GLU A 56 -2.55 13.16 10.57
C GLU A 56 -4.03 13.34 10.22
N LEU A 57 -4.33 13.87 9.03
CA LEU A 57 -5.70 14.02 8.52
C LEU A 57 -6.40 12.67 8.36
N ASP A 58 -5.71 11.67 7.82
CA ASP A 58 -6.27 10.34 7.62
C ASP A 58 -6.51 9.64 8.97
N ALA A 59 -5.64 9.84 9.96
CA ALA A 59 -5.87 9.39 11.33
C ALA A 59 -7.12 10.03 11.94
N GLN A 60 -7.27 11.36 11.82
CA GLN A 60 -8.46 12.08 12.30
C GLN A 60 -9.75 11.60 11.63
N ARG A 61 -9.74 11.46 10.29
CA ARG A 61 -10.87 10.91 9.52
C ARG A 61 -11.22 9.51 9.98
N SER A 62 -10.21 8.67 10.22
CA SER A 62 -10.42 7.32 10.73
C SER A 62 -11.08 7.31 12.11
N LEU A 63 -10.72 8.24 13.00
CA LEU A 63 -11.30 8.35 14.36
C LEU A 63 -12.80 8.67 14.32
N ILE A 64 -13.23 9.55 13.41
CA ILE A 64 -14.64 9.96 13.29
C ILE A 64 -15.44 9.07 12.33
N ALA A 65 -14.79 8.13 11.65
CA ALA A 65 -15.44 7.27 10.68
C ALA A 65 -16.58 6.46 11.33
N PRO A 66 -17.76 6.36 10.69
CA PRO A 66 -18.92 5.64 11.24
C PRO A 66 -18.59 4.22 11.69
N VAL A 67 -17.68 3.54 10.96
CA VAL A 67 -17.25 2.17 11.24
C VAL A 67 -16.67 1.95 12.65
N ARG A 68 -16.11 3.00 13.28
CA ARG A 68 -15.61 2.93 14.67
C ARG A 68 -16.69 3.20 15.72
N ARG A 69 -17.86 3.70 15.30
CA ARG A 69 -19.00 4.02 16.16
C ARG A 69 -20.07 2.93 16.15
N ILE A 70 -19.94 1.94 15.26
CA ILE A 70 -20.81 0.79 15.19
C ILE A 70 -20.44 -0.16 16.35
N PRO A 71 -21.41 -0.55 17.20
CA PRO A 71 -21.19 -1.56 18.22
C PRO A 71 -20.72 -2.89 17.62
N ALA A 72 -19.92 -3.66 18.36
CA ALA A 72 -19.35 -4.91 17.87
C ALA A 72 -20.44 -5.92 17.45
N GLU A 73 -21.60 -5.89 18.10
CA GLU A 73 -22.74 -6.76 17.84
C GLU A 73 -23.37 -6.46 16.47
N ILE A 74 -23.51 -5.19 16.12
CA ILE A 74 -24.03 -4.78 14.82
C ILE A 74 -23.03 -5.13 13.72
N LEU A 75 -21.73 -4.92 13.99
CA LEU A 75 -20.68 -5.29 13.06
C LEU A 75 -20.64 -6.81 12.82
N LEU A 76 -20.78 -7.60 13.88
CA LEU A 76 -20.86 -9.06 13.80
C LEU A 76 -22.09 -9.51 13.02
N HIS A 77 -23.25 -8.87 13.24
CA HIS A 77 -24.46 -9.17 12.48
C HIS A 77 -24.27 -8.91 10.97
N ILE A 78 -23.57 -7.82 10.60
CA ILE A 78 -23.20 -7.57 9.20
C ILE A 78 -22.28 -8.67 8.68
N PHE A 79 -21.28 -9.09 9.47
CA PHE A 79 -20.37 -10.17 9.09
C PHE A 79 -21.10 -11.48 8.83
N GLU A 80 -22.04 -11.85 9.70
CA GLU A 80 -22.88 -13.04 9.53
C GLU A 80 -23.71 -12.99 8.25
N LEU A 81 -24.28 -11.83 7.92
CA LEU A 81 -25.05 -11.66 6.68
C LEU A 81 -24.16 -11.85 5.45
N VAL A 82 -23.00 -11.19 5.41
CA VAL A 82 -22.06 -11.30 4.29
C VAL A 82 -21.49 -12.73 4.18
N SER A 83 -21.20 -13.37 5.32
CA SER A 83 -20.71 -14.76 5.35
C SER A 83 -21.76 -15.78 4.90
N LYS A 84 -23.07 -15.48 4.96
CA LYS A 84 -24.11 -16.41 4.46
C LYS A 84 -24.16 -16.47 2.94
N ASP A 85 -23.86 -15.38 2.27
CA ASP A 85 -23.86 -15.30 0.80
C ASP A 85 -22.60 -15.91 0.17
N GLU A 86 -21.61 -16.28 0.99
CA GLU A 86 -20.33 -16.81 0.54
C GLU A 86 -20.38 -18.31 0.22
N THR A 87 -19.87 -18.66 -0.96
CA THR A 87 -19.92 -20.04 -1.51
C THR A 87 -18.69 -20.88 -1.14
N CYS A 88 -17.56 -20.24 -0.84
CA CYS A 88 -16.32 -20.91 -0.45
C CYS A 88 -15.65 -20.17 0.70
N THR A 89 -15.76 -20.71 1.93
CA THR A 89 -15.14 -20.11 3.11
C THR A 89 -13.67 -20.50 3.27
N LEU A 90 -13.18 -21.48 2.52
CA LEU A 90 -11.76 -21.87 2.52
C LEU A 90 -10.88 -20.96 1.65
N ASN A 91 -11.48 -20.03 0.92
CA ASN A 91 -10.74 -19.00 0.20
C ASN A 91 -10.45 -17.79 1.11
N SER A 92 -9.19 -17.45 1.30
CA SER A 92 -8.79 -16.29 2.10
C SER A 92 -9.24 -14.93 1.54
N THR A 93 -9.71 -14.88 0.28
CA THR A 93 -10.29 -13.67 -0.32
C THR A 93 -11.79 -13.51 -0.04
N ASN A 94 -12.39 -14.46 0.66
CA ASN A 94 -13.82 -14.55 0.89
C ASN A 94 -14.16 -14.34 2.38
N ALA A 95 -15.44 -14.15 2.69
CA ALA A 95 -15.86 -14.10 4.09
C ALA A 95 -15.67 -15.48 4.78
N PRO A 96 -15.21 -15.53 6.05
CA PRO A 96 -15.02 -14.41 6.97
C PRO A 96 -13.63 -13.75 6.96
N TRP A 97 -12.70 -14.21 6.11
CA TRP A 97 -11.30 -13.75 6.10
C TRP A 97 -11.14 -12.27 5.78
N VAL A 98 -11.94 -11.77 4.83
CA VAL A 98 -11.89 -10.38 4.36
C VAL A 98 -12.07 -9.35 5.46
N PHE A 99 -12.82 -9.68 6.52
CA PHE A 99 -13.04 -8.76 7.63
C PHE A 99 -11.74 -8.44 8.38
N GLY A 100 -10.81 -9.40 8.45
CA GLY A 100 -9.51 -9.23 9.09
C GLY A 100 -8.54 -8.30 8.33
N HIS A 101 -8.84 -7.99 7.06
CA HIS A 101 -8.03 -7.13 6.20
C HIS A 101 -8.44 -5.64 6.29
N VAL A 102 -9.61 -5.33 6.86
CA VAL A 102 -10.14 -3.96 6.89
C VAL A 102 -9.43 -3.08 7.93
N CYS A 103 -9.48 -3.49 9.21
CA CYS A 103 -8.79 -2.79 10.29
C CYS A 103 -8.57 -3.70 11.50
N CYS A 104 -7.82 -3.22 12.50
CA CYS A 104 -7.58 -3.97 13.74
C CYS A 104 -8.87 -4.31 14.48
N PHE A 105 -9.82 -3.37 14.58
CA PHE A 105 -11.09 -3.57 15.27
C PHE A 105 -11.94 -4.68 14.60
N TRP A 106 -12.07 -4.65 13.28
CA TRP A 106 -12.81 -5.68 12.53
C TRP A 106 -12.17 -7.05 12.67
N ARG A 107 -10.83 -7.10 12.62
CA ARG A 107 -10.08 -8.33 12.86
C ARG A 107 -10.35 -8.89 14.26
N THR A 108 -10.32 -8.06 15.29
CA THR A 108 -10.65 -8.47 16.65
C THR A 108 -12.07 -9.04 16.71
N VAL A 109 -13.07 -8.29 16.26
CA VAL A 109 -14.48 -8.73 16.27
C VAL A 109 -14.68 -10.04 15.51
N ALA A 110 -14.09 -10.18 14.31
CA ALA A 110 -14.19 -11.39 13.52
C ALA A 110 -13.52 -12.59 14.21
N THR A 111 -12.31 -12.42 14.76
CA THR A 111 -11.55 -13.52 15.39
C THR A 111 -12.06 -13.92 16.78
N THR A 112 -12.74 -13.01 17.49
CA THR A 112 -13.32 -13.31 18.80
C THR A 112 -14.75 -13.84 18.73
N SER A 113 -15.30 -14.06 17.53
CA SER A 113 -16.65 -14.59 17.33
C SER A 113 -16.60 -16.01 16.77
N PRO A 114 -16.69 -17.05 17.61
CA PRO A 114 -16.59 -18.44 17.14
C PRO A 114 -17.65 -18.85 16.13
N VAL A 115 -18.86 -18.29 16.26
CA VAL A 115 -19.99 -18.53 15.35
C VAL A 115 -19.68 -18.13 13.91
N LEU A 116 -18.83 -17.11 13.71
CA LEU A 116 -18.44 -16.67 12.38
C LEU A 116 -17.57 -17.70 11.65
N TRP A 117 -16.86 -18.55 12.40
CA TRP A 117 -15.93 -19.55 11.88
C TRP A 117 -16.50 -20.97 11.92
N SER A 118 -17.69 -21.17 12.49
CA SER A 118 -18.30 -22.49 12.68
C SER A 118 -18.89 -23.08 11.40
N THR A 119 -19.01 -22.30 10.31
CA THR A 119 -19.51 -22.79 9.03
C THR A 119 -18.39 -22.91 7.99
N ILE A 120 -18.23 -24.10 7.43
CA ILE A 120 -17.28 -24.40 6.36
C ILE A 120 -18.08 -24.73 5.11
N ARG A 121 -17.88 -23.94 4.04
CA ARG A 121 -18.52 -24.17 2.73
C ARG A 121 -17.48 -24.48 1.67
N THR A 122 -17.73 -25.54 0.91
CA THR A 122 -16.81 -26.02 -0.11
C THR A 122 -17.52 -26.32 -1.42
N HIS A 123 -18.07 -25.30 -2.10
CA HIS A 123 -18.47 -25.49 -3.50
C HIS A 123 -17.21 -25.74 -4.37
N LEU A 124 -17.15 -26.90 -5.01
CA LEU A 124 -15.97 -27.51 -5.64
C LEU A 124 -15.47 -26.84 -6.94
N ASP A 125 -15.90 -25.62 -7.28
CA ASP A 125 -15.45 -24.88 -8.48
C ASP A 125 -14.13 -24.11 -8.23
N LEU A 126 -13.18 -24.79 -7.57
CA LEU A 126 -12.02 -24.25 -6.85
C LEU A 126 -11.10 -23.30 -7.65
N GLN A 127 -11.22 -22.00 -7.38
CA GLN A 127 -10.15 -21.00 -7.54
C GLN A 127 -9.22 -20.96 -6.30
N VAL A 128 -9.26 -21.97 -5.44
CA VAL A 128 -8.41 -22.05 -4.24
C VAL A 128 -7.26 -23.01 -4.50
N HIS A 129 -6.03 -22.52 -4.37
CA HIS A 129 -4.85 -23.36 -4.47
C HIS A 129 -4.87 -24.46 -3.39
N PRO A 130 -4.75 -25.76 -3.76
CA PRO A 130 -4.88 -26.87 -2.82
C PRO A 130 -3.93 -26.80 -1.60
N CYS A 131 -2.76 -26.16 -1.76
CA CYS A 131 -1.80 -25.98 -0.68
C CYS A 131 -2.27 -25.06 0.46
N LYS A 132 -3.27 -24.20 0.23
CA LYS A 132 -3.80 -23.27 1.23
C LYS A 132 -4.97 -23.85 2.03
N ILE A 133 -5.61 -24.91 1.51
CA ILE A 133 -6.77 -25.55 2.11
C ILE A 133 -6.50 -26.04 3.55
N PRO A 134 -5.40 -26.77 3.83
CA PRO A 134 -5.15 -27.26 5.19
C PRO A 134 -5.00 -26.14 6.21
N LEU A 135 -4.32 -25.05 5.83
CA LEU A 135 -4.11 -23.91 6.73
C LEU A 135 -5.41 -23.13 6.98
N ALA A 136 -6.21 -22.91 5.93
CA ALA A 136 -7.50 -22.24 6.04
C ALA A 136 -8.47 -23.08 6.91
N LEU A 137 -8.50 -24.39 6.69
CA LEU A 137 -9.28 -25.33 7.47
C LEU A 137 -8.84 -25.34 8.94
N GLN A 138 -7.54 -25.50 9.21
CA GLN A 138 -7.02 -25.50 10.58
C GLN A 138 -7.44 -24.25 11.34
N ARG A 139 -7.34 -23.09 10.69
CA ARG A 139 -7.71 -21.83 11.32
C ARG A 139 -9.21 -21.67 11.55
N HIS A 140 -10.06 -22.23 10.69
CA HIS A 140 -11.49 -22.34 10.96
C HIS A 140 -11.75 -23.16 12.23
N LEU A 141 -11.04 -24.29 12.39
CA LEU A 141 -11.13 -25.12 13.59
C LEU A 141 -10.66 -24.38 14.85
N ASP A 142 -9.52 -23.68 14.76
CA ASP A 142 -8.97 -22.93 15.88
C ASP A 142 -9.91 -21.80 16.33
N LEU A 143 -10.53 -21.08 15.39
CA LEU A 143 -11.36 -19.92 15.68
C LEU A 143 -12.81 -20.27 16.01
N SER A 144 -13.32 -21.41 15.54
CA SER A 144 -14.65 -21.92 15.92
C SER A 144 -14.70 -22.45 17.35
N SER A 145 -13.56 -22.75 17.98
CA SER A 145 -13.46 -23.14 19.39
C SER A 145 -14.44 -24.27 19.74
N GLU A 146 -15.33 -24.09 20.72
CA GLU A 146 -16.34 -25.08 21.12
C GLU A 146 -17.65 -24.98 20.31
N CYS A 147 -17.72 -24.13 19.30
CA CYS A 147 -18.93 -23.94 18.50
C CYS A 147 -19.17 -25.14 17.56
N PRO A 148 -20.40 -25.70 17.48
CA PRO A 148 -20.70 -26.80 16.58
C PRO A 148 -20.41 -26.45 15.12
N LEU A 149 -19.63 -27.31 14.45
CA LEU A 149 -19.28 -27.11 13.05
C LEU A 149 -20.44 -27.48 12.12
N HIS A 150 -20.75 -26.59 11.19
CA HIS A 150 -21.65 -26.81 10.07
C HIS A 150 -20.85 -26.95 8.78
N LEU A 151 -21.06 -28.05 8.06
CA LEU A 151 -20.37 -28.34 6.81
C LEU A 151 -21.40 -28.31 5.67
N ASP A 152 -21.27 -27.34 4.77
CA ASP A 152 -21.99 -27.29 3.50
C ASP A 152 -21.03 -27.75 2.38
N ILE A 153 -21.21 -28.98 1.90
CA ILE A 153 -20.35 -29.63 0.88
C ILE A 153 -21.12 -29.75 -0.43
#